data_AF-A0A4S4NU33-F1
#
_entry.id   AF-A0A4S4NU33-F1
#
_cell.length_a   1.000
_cell.length_b   1.000
_cell.length_c   1.000
_cell.angle_alpha   90.00
_cell.angle_beta   90.00
_cell.angle_gamma   90.00
#
_symmetry.space_group_name_H-M   'P 1'
#
loop_
_entity.id
_entity.type
_entity.pdbx_description
1 polymer ?
#
loop_
_entity_poly.entity_id
_entity_poly.type
_entity_poly.pdbx_seq_one_letter_code
_entity_poly.pdbx_strand_id
1 'polypeptide(L)'
;MKRLTFLVLTDHSGHSDQNSLYALVNTLADDPRCARVDLASRGHAVNRDFFAGGGARVHGFTVKQSLRYLPDGSGFQHGLSELDPADYDVVWLRLPHPVGEGFFNRLSERLRDCAPLVVNDPEGIRATSTKAFLTNFPDLTPPTRLVATPGEVAAFAGEFPIVLKPLRAYGGHGIVRVDHPEQDVEELFPTGGTAYLAMKFLKNVSEGDKRILVVNGRILAASLRIPPPGEWLCNVAQGGRSVAAEVTPREQAMVDALTPHLLDHGICFAGIDTLVNDFGERVLSEINTLSIGGFPQAEAQTGRPILRQAIDELFSYCYDRC
;
A
#
# COMPACT_ATOMS: atom_id res chain seq x y z
N MET A 1 21.12 -18.69 -11.75
CA MET A 1 20.40 -17.41 -11.88
C MET A 1 21.32 -16.29 -11.41
N LYS A 2 21.28 -15.11 -12.05
CA LYS A 2 22.03 -13.92 -11.61
C LYS A 2 21.60 -13.55 -10.19
N ARG A 3 22.57 -13.17 -9.33
CA ARG A 3 22.25 -12.57 -8.03
C ARG A 3 21.92 -11.09 -8.24
N LEU A 4 20.82 -10.61 -7.68
CA LEU A 4 20.31 -9.26 -7.92
C LEU A 4 20.80 -8.28 -6.84
N THR A 5 21.13 -7.05 -7.25
CA THR A 5 21.39 -5.93 -6.34
C THR A 5 20.11 -5.10 -6.14
N PHE A 6 19.84 -4.71 -4.89
CA PHE A 6 18.64 -3.96 -4.52
C PHE A 6 19.00 -2.61 -3.90
N LEU A 7 18.34 -1.55 -4.35
CA LEU A 7 18.24 -0.29 -3.63
C LEU A 7 16.82 -0.16 -3.05
N VAL A 8 16.71 -0.17 -1.73
CA VAL A 8 15.43 -0.02 -1.03
C VAL A 8 15.22 1.44 -0.64
N LEU A 9 14.15 2.06 -1.15
CA LEU A 9 13.78 3.44 -0.84
C LEU A 9 12.61 3.46 0.15
N THR A 10 12.80 4.07 1.32
CA THR A 10 11.81 4.05 2.41
C THR A 10 11.68 5.39 3.12
N ASP A 11 10.82 5.48 4.14
CA ASP A 11 10.77 6.60 5.06
C ASP A 11 10.71 6.16 6.53
N HIS A 12 11.86 6.21 7.21
CA HIS A 12 11.96 5.77 8.60
C HIS A 12 11.30 6.68 9.63
N SER A 13 10.92 7.91 9.27
CA SER A 13 10.42 8.91 10.24
C SER A 13 9.14 8.47 10.97
N GLY A 14 8.35 7.58 10.37
CA GLY A 14 7.12 7.03 10.98
C GLY A 14 7.21 5.54 11.32
N HIS A 15 8.40 4.94 11.34
CA HIS A 15 8.55 3.53 11.64
C HIS A 15 8.27 3.21 13.11
N SER A 16 7.92 1.95 13.34
CA SER A 16 7.90 1.30 14.66
C SER A 16 8.64 -0.03 14.57
N ASP A 17 8.78 -0.71 15.70
CA ASP A 17 9.27 -2.10 15.79
C ASP A 17 8.40 -3.09 15.01
N GLN A 18 7.16 -2.71 14.72
CA GLN A 18 6.20 -3.49 13.93
C GLN A 18 6.30 -3.24 12.41
N ASN A 19 7.14 -2.32 11.95
CA ASN A 19 7.24 -2.00 10.52
C ASN A 19 7.84 -3.18 9.73
N SER A 20 7.16 -3.61 8.67
CA SER A 20 7.56 -4.78 7.89
C SER A 20 8.87 -4.61 7.11
N LEU A 21 9.33 -3.37 6.89
CA LEU A 21 10.59 -3.11 6.18
C LEU A 21 11.76 -3.88 6.81
N TYR A 22 11.92 -3.82 8.12
CA TYR A 22 13.06 -4.41 8.82
C TYR A 22 13.15 -5.91 8.56
N ALA A 23 12.03 -6.61 8.78
CA ALA A 23 11.95 -8.05 8.59
C ALA A 23 12.13 -8.45 7.12
N LEU A 24 11.45 -7.76 6.19
CA LEU A 24 11.56 -8.01 4.76
C LEU A 24 12.98 -7.79 4.22
N VAL A 25 13.63 -6.68 4.60
CA VAL A 25 15.00 -6.35 4.18
C VAL A 25 16.00 -7.35 4.73
N ASN A 26 15.84 -7.80 5.98
CA ASN A 26 16.70 -8.84 6.54
C ASN A 26 16.52 -10.16 5.79
N THR A 27 15.28 -10.60 5.55
CA THR A 27 15.01 -11.82 4.77
C THR A 27 15.55 -11.72 3.34
N LEU A 28 15.48 -10.53 2.71
CA LEU A 28 16.06 -10.27 1.41
C LEU A 28 17.60 -10.36 1.43
N ALA A 29 18.24 -9.69 2.38
CA ALA A 29 19.70 -9.65 2.50
C ALA A 29 20.31 -11.02 2.81
N ASP A 30 19.59 -11.86 3.55
CA ASP A 30 19.98 -13.23 3.87
C ASP A 30 19.70 -14.24 2.74
N ASP A 31 18.97 -13.84 1.68
CA ASP A 31 18.64 -14.73 0.57
C ASP A 31 19.83 -14.93 -0.39
N PRO A 32 20.17 -16.19 -0.77
CA PRO A 32 21.31 -16.47 -1.65
C PRO A 32 21.20 -15.83 -3.05
N ARG A 33 19.99 -15.48 -3.50
CA ARG A 33 19.75 -14.78 -4.77
C ARG A 33 20.03 -13.27 -4.67
N CYS A 34 20.15 -12.71 -3.47
CA CYS A 34 20.51 -11.31 -3.28
C CYS A 34 22.03 -11.15 -3.32
N ALA A 35 22.55 -10.25 -4.15
CA ALA A 35 23.96 -9.87 -4.18
C ALA A 35 24.31 -8.82 -3.13
N ARG A 36 23.47 -7.78 -3.02
CA ARG A 36 23.66 -6.62 -2.15
C ARG A 36 22.31 -5.94 -1.92
N VAL A 37 22.06 -5.48 -0.70
CA VAL A 37 20.95 -4.57 -0.39
C VAL A 37 21.53 -3.28 0.15
N ASP A 38 21.24 -2.17 -0.53
CA ASP A 38 21.48 -0.82 -0.02
C ASP A 38 20.14 -0.17 0.30
N LEU A 39 20.15 0.69 1.31
CA LEU A 39 18.93 1.28 1.86
C LEU A 39 19.08 2.79 2.01
N ALA A 40 18.11 3.53 1.50
CA ALA A 40 18.08 4.98 1.60
C ALA A 40 16.70 5.45 2.07
N SER A 41 16.70 6.48 2.92
CA SER A 41 15.48 6.94 3.57
C SER A 41 15.18 8.42 3.33
N ARG A 42 13.91 8.72 3.08
CA ARG A 42 13.35 10.07 3.03
C ARG A 42 13.47 10.83 4.34
N GLY A 43 13.33 10.14 5.47
CA GLY A 43 13.53 10.74 6.80
C GLY A 43 14.91 11.36 7.06
N HIS A 44 15.92 11.14 6.20
CA HIS A 44 17.21 11.80 6.33
C HIS A 44 17.26 13.12 5.55
N ALA A 45 17.64 14.21 6.21
CA ALA A 45 17.62 15.55 5.62
C ALA A 45 18.46 15.69 4.33
N VAL A 46 19.59 14.97 4.24
CA VAL A 46 20.44 14.95 3.03
C VAL A 46 19.70 14.45 1.78
N ASN A 47 18.65 13.64 1.96
CA ASN A 47 17.89 13.06 0.85
C ASN A 47 16.66 13.88 0.48
N ARG A 48 16.43 15.03 1.13
CA ARG A 48 15.24 15.86 0.92
C ARG A 48 15.06 16.22 -0.56
N ASP A 49 16.13 16.61 -1.24
CA ASP A 49 16.08 17.00 -2.65
C ASP A 49 15.65 15.83 -3.54
N PHE A 50 16.32 14.66 -3.39
CA PHE A 50 15.98 13.44 -4.10
C PHE A 50 14.49 13.05 -3.97
N PHE A 51 13.96 13.01 -2.74
CA PHE A 51 12.56 12.64 -2.49
C PHE A 51 11.55 13.75 -2.79
N ALA A 52 12.00 14.99 -3.04
CA ALA A 52 11.16 16.06 -3.57
C ALA A 52 11.06 16.03 -5.11
N GLY A 53 11.76 15.10 -5.77
CA GLY A 53 11.90 15.04 -7.23
C GLY A 53 13.06 15.92 -7.76
N GLY A 54 13.87 16.50 -6.89
CA GLY A 54 15.19 17.01 -7.24
C GLY A 54 16.23 15.88 -7.22
N GLY A 55 17.52 16.24 -7.27
CA GLY A 55 18.65 15.35 -6.99
C GLY A 55 18.84 14.14 -7.91
N ALA A 56 20.01 14.04 -8.54
CA ALA A 56 20.41 12.81 -9.24
C ALA A 56 21.09 11.81 -8.31
N ARG A 57 21.07 11.94 -6.98
CA ARG A 57 21.75 10.97 -6.11
C ARG A 57 20.99 10.85 -4.81
N VAL A 58 21.06 9.67 -4.19
CA VAL A 58 20.47 9.42 -2.88
C VAL A 58 21.56 8.93 -1.94
N HIS A 59 21.55 9.36 -0.69
CA HIS A 59 22.47 8.86 0.31
C HIS A 59 21.84 7.71 1.08
N GLY A 60 22.56 6.60 1.15
CA GLY A 60 22.13 5.40 1.84
C GLY A 60 23.33 4.59 2.32
N PHE A 61 23.05 3.40 2.84
CA PHE A 61 24.07 2.50 3.38
C PHE A 61 23.78 1.06 3.00
N THR A 62 24.83 0.25 2.97
CA THR A 62 24.72 -1.20 2.73
C THR A 62 24.27 -1.93 3.99
N VAL A 63 23.27 -2.80 3.85
CA VAL A 63 22.79 -3.68 4.91
C VAL A 63 23.81 -4.81 5.10
N LYS A 64 24.73 -4.65 6.05
CA LYS A 64 25.79 -5.64 6.38
C LYS A 64 25.43 -6.53 7.57
N GLN A 65 24.47 -6.11 8.37
CA GLN A 65 23.99 -6.79 9.57
C GLN A 65 22.47 -6.67 9.61
N SER A 66 21.80 -7.54 10.37
CA SER A 66 20.34 -7.51 10.50
C SER A 66 19.88 -6.15 11.01
N LEU A 67 19.09 -5.47 10.18
CA LEU A 67 18.48 -4.18 10.47
C LEU A 67 17.42 -4.35 11.57
N ARG A 68 17.42 -3.44 12.55
CA ARG A 68 16.45 -3.40 13.64
C ARG A 68 15.89 -1.99 13.77
N TYR A 69 14.65 -1.89 14.23
CA TYR A 69 14.08 -0.60 14.59
C TYR A 69 14.82 -0.02 15.80
N LEU A 70 15.28 1.22 15.66
CA LEU A 70 15.81 2.02 16.75
C LEU A 70 14.93 3.28 16.88
N PRO A 71 14.31 3.53 18.06
CA PRO A 71 13.36 4.64 18.22
C PRO A 71 13.94 6.03 17.97
N ASP A 72 15.26 6.19 18.11
CA ASP A 72 15.98 7.44 17.85
C ASP A 72 16.35 7.64 16.36
N GLY A 73 16.02 6.67 15.50
CA GLY A 73 16.36 6.68 14.07
C GLY A 73 17.85 6.48 13.76
N SER A 74 18.70 6.23 14.76
CA SER A 74 20.16 6.08 14.59
C SER A 74 20.54 4.96 13.61
N GLY A 75 19.68 3.94 13.47
CA GLY A 75 19.85 2.86 12.50
C GLY A 75 19.92 3.31 11.03
N PHE A 76 19.56 4.56 10.73
CA PHE A 76 19.60 5.16 9.40
C PHE A 76 20.66 6.26 9.26
N GLN A 77 21.47 6.52 10.28
CA GLN A 77 22.37 7.69 10.34
C GLN A 77 23.85 7.34 10.11
N HIS A 78 24.19 6.06 9.94
CA HIS A 78 25.58 5.60 9.90
C HIS A 78 25.99 5.08 8.51
N GLY A 79 27.24 5.31 8.15
CA GLY A 79 27.84 4.74 6.93
C GLY A 79 27.19 5.23 5.63
N LEU A 80 26.63 6.45 5.64
CA LEU A 80 25.98 7.01 4.46
C LEU A 80 27.01 7.26 3.36
N SER A 81 26.66 6.82 2.16
CA SER A 81 27.40 7.04 0.93
C SER A 81 26.42 7.44 -0.17
N GLU A 82 26.93 8.12 -1.18
CA GLU A 82 26.13 8.50 -2.33
C GLU A 82 25.88 7.28 -3.23
N LEU A 83 24.63 7.08 -3.65
CA LEU A 83 24.17 5.95 -4.44
C LEU A 83 23.47 6.45 -5.72
N ASP A 84 23.73 5.78 -6.85
CA ASP A 84 22.91 5.90 -8.06
C ASP A 84 21.81 4.84 -8.06
N PRO A 85 20.51 5.19 -8.11
CA PRO A 85 19.47 4.22 -8.41
C PRO A 85 19.69 3.43 -9.71
N ALA A 86 20.41 3.99 -10.70
CA ALA A 86 20.71 3.32 -11.96
C ALA A 86 21.78 2.20 -11.85
N ASP A 87 22.54 2.14 -10.75
CA ASP A 87 23.60 1.13 -10.53
C ASP A 87 23.07 -0.21 -9.99
N TYR A 88 21.75 -0.35 -9.86
CA TYR A 88 21.09 -1.52 -9.26
C TYR A 88 20.30 -2.32 -10.28
N ASP A 89 20.06 -3.59 -9.97
CA ASP A 89 19.11 -4.41 -10.74
C ASP A 89 17.66 -4.09 -10.37
N VAL A 90 17.42 -3.74 -9.10
CA VAL A 90 16.08 -3.47 -8.57
C VAL A 90 16.09 -2.24 -7.66
N VAL A 91 15.15 -1.32 -7.90
CA VAL A 91 14.82 -0.23 -6.96
C VAL A 91 13.50 -0.56 -6.29
N TRP A 92 13.54 -0.96 -5.02
CA TRP A 92 12.35 -1.39 -4.27
C TRP A 92 11.79 -0.25 -3.41
N LEU A 93 10.62 0.27 -3.81
CA LEU A 93 9.88 1.32 -3.14
C LEU A 93 9.08 0.76 -1.96
N ARG A 94 9.45 1.22 -0.76
CA ARG A 94 8.77 0.93 0.52
C ARG A 94 8.37 2.23 1.23
N LEU A 95 7.95 3.22 0.46
CA LEU A 95 7.50 4.53 0.95
C LEU A 95 6.03 4.50 1.44
N PRO A 96 5.74 4.95 2.67
CA PRO A 96 4.37 5.17 3.11
C PRO A 96 3.77 6.44 2.50
N HIS A 97 2.44 6.57 2.53
CA HIS A 97 1.79 7.83 2.21
C HIS A 97 2.18 8.95 3.19
N PRO A 98 2.15 10.22 2.75
CA PRO A 98 1.97 10.66 1.37
C PRO A 98 3.29 10.58 0.59
N VAL A 99 3.24 10.32 -0.71
CA VAL A 99 4.41 10.42 -1.62
C VAL A 99 4.09 11.47 -2.66
N GLY A 100 5.00 12.43 -2.85
CA GLY A 100 4.79 13.56 -3.75
C GLY A 100 4.83 13.13 -5.22
N GLU A 101 3.98 13.73 -6.05
CA GLU A 101 3.96 13.45 -7.48
C GLU A 101 5.28 13.85 -8.18
N GLY A 102 6.00 14.86 -7.69
CA GLY A 102 7.32 15.19 -8.24
C GLY A 102 8.30 14.00 -8.18
N PHE A 103 8.26 13.22 -7.11
CA PHE A 103 9.18 12.10 -6.90
C PHE A 103 9.01 10.99 -7.94
N PHE A 104 7.77 10.50 -8.12
CA PHE A 104 7.53 9.38 -9.03
C PHE A 104 7.83 9.74 -10.49
N ASN A 105 7.49 10.95 -10.94
CA ASN A 105 7.80 11.38 -12.31
C ASN A 105 9.30 11.39 -12.53
N ARG A 106 10.05 11.98 -11.59
CA ARG A 106 11.49 12.18 -11.72
C ARG A 106 12.27 10.88 -11.60
N LEU A 107 11.82 9.97 -10.73
CA LEU A 107 12.39 8.63 -10.64
C LEU A 107 12.16 7.86 -11.95
N SER A 108 10.95 7.88 -12.50
CA SER A 108 10.61 7.17 -13.74
C SER A 108 11.35 7.75 -14.95
N GLU A 109 11.37 9.08 -15.10
CA GLU A 109 12.12 9.78 -16.14
C GLU A 109 13.60 9.40 -16.12
N ARG A 110 14.20 9.37 -14.94
CA ARG A 110 15.61 9.06 -14.78
C ARG A 110 15.93 7.62 -15.12
N LEU A 111 15.10 6.69 -14.69
CA LEU A 111 15.36 5.25 -14.85
C LEU A 111 14.84 4.70 -16.19
N ARG A 112 14.14 5.52 -16.99
CA ARG A 112 13.54 5.14 -18.28
C ARG A 112 14.50 4.41 -19.21
N ASP A 113 15.73 4.91 -19.33
CA ASP A 113 16.75 4.37 -20.23
C ASP A 113 17.79 3.49 -19.50
N CYS A 114 17.52 3.17 -18.23
CA CYS A 114 18.42 2.40 -17.37
C CYS A 114 17.92 0.95 -17.21
N ALA A 115 18.78 0.09 -16.66
CA ALA A 115 18.46 -1.32 -16.41
C ALA A 115 17.59 -1.65 -15.17
N PRO A 116 17.45 -0.83 -14.11
CA PRO A 116 16.76 -1.28 -12.89
C PRO A 116 15.27 -1.45 -13.09
N LEU A 117 14.73 -2.54 -12.56
CA LEU A 117 13.31 -2.71 -12.34
C LEU A 117 12.87 -1.93 -11.09
N VAL A 118 11.87 -1.07 -11.20
CA VAL A 118 11.28 -0.38 -10.04
C VAL A 118 10.09 -1.19 -9.50
N VAL A 119 10.12 -1.52 -8.22
CA VAL A 119 9.08 -2.35 -7.57
C VAL A 119 8.43 -1.58 -6.43
N ASN A 120 7.13 -1.37 -6.37
CA ASN A 120 6.19 -1.39 -7.49
C ASN A 120 6.49 -0.25 -8.47
N ASP A 121 5.96 -0.36 -9.68
CA ASP A 121 6.10 0.67 -10.70
C ASP A 121 5.48 2.02 -10.25
N PRO A 122 6.18 3.17 -10.39
CA PRO A 122 5.65 4.46 -9.96
C PRO A 122 4.38 4.92 -10.70
N GLU A 123 4.26 4.67 -12.00
CA GLU A 123 3.05 4.99 -12.78
C GLU A 123 1.91 4.05 -12.38
N GLY A 124 2.23 2.78 -12.19
CA GLY A 124 1.36 1.77 -11.61
C GLY A 124 0.76 2.16 -10.28
N ILE A 125 1.61 2.59 -9.33
CA ILE A 125 1.18 3.08 -8.02
C ILE A 125 0.19 4.23 -8.19
N ARG A 126 0.48 5.23 -9.04
CA ARG A 126 -0.41 6.38 -9.24
C ARG A 126 -1.78 6.00 -9.77
N ALA A 127 -1.80 5.06 -10.71
CA ALA A 127 -3.03 4.58 -11.34
C ALA A 127 -3.86 3.75 -10.37
N THR A 128 -3.22 2.89 -9.59
CA THR A 128 -3.91 1.89 -8.76
C THR A 128 -4.20 2.35 -7.33
N SER A 129 -3.45 3.31 -6.79
CA SER A 129 -3.61 3.78 -5.40
C SER A 129 -4.75 4.77 -5.21
N THR A 130 -5.40 5.22 -6.29
CA THR A 130 -6.57 6.10 -6.19
C THR A 130 -7.83 5.27 -6.00
N LYS A 131 -8.74 5.76 -5.16
CA LYS A 131 -10.05 5.11 -4.97
C LYS A 131 -10.89 5.06 -6.25
N ALA A 132 -10.61 5.93 -7.24
CA ALA A 132 -11.26 5.87 -8.54
C ALA A 132 -10.96 4.55 -9.29
N PHE A 133 -9.80 3.93 -9.03
CA PHE A 133 -9.41 2.66 -9.68
C PHE A 133 -10.38 1.52 -9.36
N LEU A 134 -11.09 1.60 -8.23
CA LEU A 134 -12.11 0.64 -7.83
C LEU A 134 -13.30 0.60 -8.80
N THR A 135 -13.56 1.68 -9.55
CA THR A 135 -14.66 1.74 -10.52
C THR A 135 -14.47 0.81 -11.72
N ASN A 136 -13.25 0.29 -11.94
CA ASN A 136 -12.98 -0.75 -12.92
C ASN A 136 -13.52 -2.14 -12.50
N PHE A 137 -13.93 -2.29 -11.24
CA PHE A 137 -14.35 -3.58 -10.66
C PHE A 137 -15.73 -3.50 -9.99
N PRO A 138 -16.78 -3.07 -10.73
CA PRO A 138 -18.11 -2.84 -10.14
C PRO A 138 -18.69 -4.10 -9.47
N ASP A 139 -18.37 -5.30 -9.97
CA ASP A 139 -18.84 -6.57 -9.43
C ASP A 139 -18.13 -6.99 -8.12
N LEU A 140 -16.98 -6.38 -7.82
CA LEU A 140 -16.18 -6.70 -6.63
C LEU A 140 -16.45 -5.72 -5.49
N THR A 141 -16.96 -4.53 -5.78
CA THR A 141 -17.17 -3.45 -4.81
C THR A 141 -18.64 -3.35 -4.37
N PRO A 142 -18.95 -2.66 -3.26
CA PRO A 142 -20.28 -2.09 -3.07
C PRO A 142 -20.66 -1.17 -4.24
N PRO A 143 -21.96 -0.81 -4.39
CA PRO A 143 -22.35 0.27 -5.30
C PRO A 143 -21.48 1.51 -5.06
N THR A 144 -20.80 1.96 -6.10
CA THR A 144 -19.89 3.12 -6.07
C THR A 144 -20.13 4.05 -7.24
N ARG A 145 -19.85 5.34 -7.03
CA ARG A 145 -19.93 6.38 -8.05
C ARG A 145 -18.89 7.47 -7.77
N LEU A 146 -18.24 7.97 -8.83
CA LEU A 146 -17.47 9.19 -8.74
C LEU A 146 -18.41 10.38 -8.67
N VAL A 147 -18.21 11.25 -7.68
CA VAL A 147 -19.02 12.44 -7.43
C VAL A 147 -18.10 13.66 -7.28
N ALA A 148 -18.51 14.78 -7.83
CA ALA A 148 -17.78 16.05 -7.80
C ALA A 148 -18.63 17.21 -7.26
N THR A 149 -19.94 17.02 -7.10
CA THR A 149 -20.86 18.06 -6.63
C THR A 149 -21.77 17.57 -5.49
N PRO A 150 -22.24 18.48 -4.62
CA PRO A 150 -23.23 18.14 -3.58
C PRO A 150 -24.51 17.53 -4.17
N GLY A 151 -24.96 17.98 -5.34
CA GLY A 151 -26.13 17.44 -6.01
C GLY A 151 -25.96 15.97 -6.44
N GLU A 152 -24.78 15.58 -6.94
CA GLU A 152 -24.46 14.18 -7.26
C GLU A 152 -24.38 13.31 -6.00
N VAL A 153 -23.83 13.86 -4.92
CA VAL A 153 -23.79 13.18 -3.61
C VAL A 153 -25.21 12.93 -3.10
N ALA A 154 -26.06 13.97 -3.08
CA ALA A 154 -27.44 13.87 -2.63
C ALA A 154 -28.25 12.89 -3.50
N ALA A 155 -28.06 12.93 -4.82
CA ALA A 155 -28.71 12.00 -5.74
C ALA A 155 -28.37 10.54 -5.42
N PHE A 156 -27.09 10.23 -5.16
CA PHE A 156 -26.67 8.87 -4.82
C PHE A 156 -27.08 8.46 -3.38
N ALA A 157 -27.02 9.39 -2.43
CA ALA A 157 -27.50 9.20 -1.06
C ALA A 157 -29.03 8.99 -0.97
N GLY A 158 -29.78 9.42 -2.00
CA GLY A 158 -31.21 9.15 -2.13
C GLY A 158 -31.55 7.66 -2.35
N GLU A 159 -30.57 6.85 -2.80
CA GLU A 159 -30.76 5.41 -3.00
C GLU A 159 -30.50 4.60 -1.71
N PHE A 160 -29.51 5.01 -0.91
CA PHE A 160 -29.09 4.39 0.34
C PHE A 160 -28.06 5.29 1.07
N PRO A 161 -27.79 5.06 2.37
CA PRO A 161 -26.67 5.69 3.05
C PRO A 161 -25.33 5.42 2.34
N ILE A 162 -24.48 6.43 2.24
CA ILE A 162 -23.19 6.37 1.54
C ILE A 162 -22.05 6.83 2.43
N VAL A 163 -20.85 6.48 1.98
CA VAL A 163 -19.57 6.95 2.48
C VAL A 163 -18.85 7.67 1.35
N LEU A 164 -18.48 8.92 1.59
CA LEU A 164 -17.59 9.69 0.72
C LEU A 164 -16.15 9.42 1.11
N LYS A 165 -15.36 8.99 0.14
CA LYS A 165 -13.93 8.75 0.31
C LYS A 165 -13.13 9.67 -0.62
N PRO A 166 -12.23 10.53 -0.10
CA PRO A 166 -11.39 11.36 -0.95
C PRO A 166 -10.45 10.48 -1.79
N LEU A 167 -10.32 10.78 -3.09
CA LEU A 167 -9.69 9.86 -4.05
C LEU A 167 -8.23 9.48 -3.73
N ARG A 168 -7.49 10.35 -3.04
CA ARG A 168 -6.07 10.16 -2.69
C ARG A 168 -5.80 10.20 -1.18
N ALA A 169 -6.84 10.26 -0.35
CA ALA A 169 -6.66 10.16 1.10
C ALA A 169 -6.39 8.70 1.50
N TYR A 170 -5.68 8.52 2.61
CA TYR A 170 -5.26 7.23 3.16
C TYR A 170 -5.61 7.15 4.65
N GLY A 171 -5.59 5.95 5.23
CA GLY A 171 -5.72 5.76 6.68
C GLY A 171 -7.05 6.23 7.27
N GLY A 172 -8.13 6.28 6.48
CA GLY A 172 -9.45 6.71 6.94
C GLY A 172 -9.64 8.24 7.01
N HIS A 173 -8.64 9.05 6.64
CA HIS A 173 -8.75 10.50 6.70
C HIS A 173 -9.75 11.06 5.67
N GLY A 174 -10.59 11.99 6.12
CA GLY A 174 -11.57 12.68 5.26
C GLY A 174 -12.71 11.79 4.79
N ILE A 175 -12.89 10.60 5.38
CA ILE A 175 -14.04 9.76 5.11
C ILE A 175 -15.26 10.33 5.83
N VAL A 176 -16.33 10.57 5.08
CA VAL A 176 -17.59 11.12 5.62
C VAL A 176 -18.74 10.17 5.33
N ARG A 177 -19.64 9.99 6.29
CA ARG A 177 -20.90 9.26 6.10
C ARG A 177 -22.04 10.24 5.82
N VAL A 178 -22.87 9.93 4.82
CA VAL A 178 -24.09 10.66 4.48
C VAL A 178 -25.25 9.68 4.54
N ASP A 179 -26.18 9.91 5.47
CA ASP A 179 -27.29 8.98 5.72
C ASP A 179 -28.49 9.21 4.81
N HIS A 180 -28.75 10.47 4.47
CA HIS A 180 -29.92 10.90 3.71
C HIS A 180 -29.56 12.07 2.78
N PRO A 181 -30.30 12.26 1.66
CA PRO A 181 -30.01 13.29 0.66
C PRO A 181 -30.14 14.73 1.19
N GLU A 182 -30.88 14.96 2.27
CA GLU A 182 -31.08 16.28 2.89
C GLU A 182 -30.00 16.65 3.92
N GLN A 183 -29.08 15.74 4.24
CA GLN A 183 -27.94 16.05 5.11
C GLN A 183 -27.10 17.13 4.43
N ASP A 184 -26.63 18.13 5.18
CA ASP A 184 -25.84 19.22 4.61
C ASP A 184 -24.49 18.68 4.12
N VAL A 185 -24.43 18.39 2.82
CA VAL A 185 -23.24 17.88 2.14
C VAL A 185 -22.24 19.01 1.90
N GLU A 186 -22.67 20.27 1.84
CA GLU A 186 -21.80 21.40 1.50
C GLU A 186 -20.76 21.65 2.60
N GLU A 187 -21.13 21.52 3.87
CA GLU A 187 -20.17 21.57 4.98
C GLU A 187 -19.23 20.35 5.03
N LEU A 188 -19.67 19.23 4.47
CA LEU A 188 -18.98 17.93 4.51
C LEU A 188 -18.10 17.65 3.29
N PHE A 189 -18.27 18.43 2.23
CA PHE A 189 -17.56 18.33 0.95
C PHE A 189 -16.60 19.51 0.84
N PRO A 190 -15.33 19.41 1.32
CA PRO A 190 -14.42 20.53 1.24
C PRO A 190 -14.20 20.94 -0.21
N THR A 191 -14.65 22.14 -0.52
CA THR A 191 -14.57 22.76 -1.84
C THR A 191 -13.12 22.86 -2.29
N GLY A 192 -12.78 22.22 -3.41
CA GLY A 192 -11.44 22.28 -3.99
C GLY A 192 -11.28 21.64 -5.38
N GLY A 193 -12.39 21.32 -6.05
CA GLY A 193 -12.37 20.75 -7.42
C GLY A 193 -11.89 19.29 -7.52
N THR A 194 -11.70 18.59 -6.40
CA THR A 194 -11.29 17.19 -6.39
C THR A 194 -12.51 16.28 -6.27
N ALA A 195 -12.66 15.32 -7.18
CA ALA A 195 -13.72 14.32 -7.10
C ALA A 195 -13.54 13.40 -5.87
N TYR A 196 -14.62 12.75 -5.46
CA TYR A 196 -14.70 11.76 -4.39
C TYR A 196 -15.22 10.44 -4.96
N LEU A 197 -14.88 9.33 -4.30
CA LEU A 197 -15.60 8.09 -4.48
C LEU A 197 -16.72 8.01 -3.46
N ALA A 198 -17.97 8.12 -3.90
CA ALA A 198 -19.12 7.75 -3.09
C ALA A 198 -19.30 6.23 -3.16
N MET A 199 -19.48 5.59 -2.01
CA MET A 199 -19.64 4.14 -1.87
C MET A 199 -20.81 3.87 -0.94
N LYS A 200 -21.67 2.90 -1.25
CA LYS A 200 -22.72 2.46 -0.32
C LYS A 200 -22.13 2.15 1.07
N PHE A 201 -22.72 2.70 2.12
CA PHE A 201 -22.41 2.33 3.49
C PHE A 201 -22.95 0.92 3.76
N LEU A 202 -22.07 0.00 4.16
CA LEU A 202 -22.42 -1.39 4.42
C LEU A 202 -22.86 -1.56 5.87
N LYS A 203 -23.95 -2.29 6.11
CA LYS A 203 -24.48 -2.48 7.47
C LYS A 203 -23.54 -3.31 8.36
N ASN A 204 -22.75 -4.17 7.75
CA ASN A 204 -21.88 -5.13 8.42
C ASN A 204 -20.41 -4.66 8.53
N VAL A 205 -20.13 -3.35 8.44
CA VAL A 205 -18.77 -2.80 8.64
C VAL A 205 -18.17 -3.13 10.01
N SER A 206 -19.00 -3.38 11.02
CA SER A 206 -18.58 -3.81 12.37
C SER A 206 -17.98 -5.22 12.40
N GLU A 207 -18.21 -6.04 11.37
CA GLU A 207 -17.53 -7.34 11.20
C GLU A 207 -16.04 -7.19 10.83
N GLY A 208 -15.57 -5.96 10.71
CA GLY A 208 -14.17 -5.62 10.57
C GLY A 208 -13.66 -5.65 9.15
N ASP A 209 -12.55 -4.96 8.97
CA ASP A 209 -11.83 -4.83 7.72
C ASP A 209 -10.78 -5.95 7.60
N LYS A 210 -10.89 -6.81 6.60
CA LYS A 210 -9.88 -7.84 6.33
C LYS A 210 -8.87 -7.34 5.31
N ARG A 211 -7.59 -7.34 5.71
CA ARG A 211 -6.43 -7.07 4.87
C ARG A 211 -5.87 -8.38 4.33
N ILE A 212 -5.81 -8.52 3.02
CA ILE A 212 -5.15 -9.64 2.33
C ILE A 212 -3.81 -9.15 1.80
N LEU A 213 -2.73 -9.84 2.15
CA LEU A 213 -1.38 -9.58 1.66
C LEU A 213 -1.16 -10.35 0.37
N VAL A 214 -0.98 -9.63 -0.73
CA VAL A 214 -0.74 -10.18 -2.06
C VAL A 214 0.65 -9.78 -2.53
N VAL A 215 1.45 -10.77 -2.93
CA VAL A 215 2.77 -10.54 -3.54
C VAL A 215 2.84 -11.33 -4.83
N ASN A 216 3.17 -10.66 -5.95
CA ASN A 216 3.23 -11.26 -7.29
C ASN A 216 1.94 -12.02 -7.65
N GLY A 217 0.78 -11.43 -7.33
CA GLY A 217 -0.53 -12.05 -7.55
C GLY A 217 -0.89 -13.20 -6.59
N ARG A 218 0.02 -13.61 -5.69
CA ARG A 218 -0.23 -14.69 -4.74
C ARG A 218 -0.64 -14.17 -3.38
N ILE A 219 -1.69 -14.75 -2.82
CA ILE A 219 -2.12 -14.47 -1.46
C ILE A 219 -1.20 -15.17 -0.47
N LEU A 220 -0.55 -14.40 0.39
CA LEU A 220 0.37 -14.94 1.40
C LEU A 220 -0.32 -15.14 2.74
N ALA A 221 -1.08 -14.15 3.18
CA ALA A 221 -1.81 -14.17 4.43
C ALA A 221 -2.97 -13.18 4.41
N ALA A 222 -3.90 -13.31 5.36
CA ALA A 222 -4.88 -12.29 5.64
C ALA A 222 -4.99 -12.03 7.15
N SER A 223 -5.37 -10.81 7.50
CA SER A 223 -5.64 -10.42 8.87
C SER A 223 -6.92 -9.62 8.97
N LEU A 224 -7.75 -9.94 9.96
CA LEU A 224 -8.97 -9.21 10.26
C LEU A 224 -8.67 -8.11 11.28
N ARG A 225 -9.03 -6.88 10.93
CA ARG A 225 -8.90 -5.68 11.76
C ARG A 225 -10.29 -5.31 12.27
N ILE A 226 -10.51 -5.47 13.57
CA ILE A 226 -11.80 -5.23 14.21
C ILE A 226 -11.80 -3.81 14.79
N PRO A 227 -12.84 -2.99 14.54
CA PRO A 227 -12.91 -1.63 15.07
C PRO A 227 -13.15 -1.66 16.59
N PRO A 228 -12.82 -0.58 17.32
CA PRO A 228 -13.26 -0.42 18.71
C PRO A 228 -14.79 -0.48 18.85
N PRO A 229 -15.33 -0.89 20.02
CA PRO A 229 -16.77 -0.87 20.26
C PRO A 229 -17.36 0.52 20.05
N GLY A 230 -18.43 0.62 19.25
CA GLY A 230 -19.11 1.89 18.94
C GLY A 230 -18.53 2.66 17.75
N GLU A 231 -17.38 2.24 17.23
CA GLU A 231 -16.75 2.82 16.03
C GLU A 231 -17.01 1.94 14.80
N TRP A 232 -17.07 2.57 13.63
CA TRP A 232 -17.21 1.86 12.35
C TRP A 232 -15.93 1.91 11.50
N LEU A 233 -14.96 2.76 11.87
CA LEU A 233 -13.66 2.86 11.19
C LEU A 233 -12.63 1.96 11.87
N CYS A 234 -12.08 1.02 11.11
CA CYS A 234 -11.10 0.04 11.57
C CYS A 234 -9.66 0.59 11.52
N ASN A 235 -9.38 1.70 12.19
CA ASN A 235 -8.01 2.21 12.25
C ASN A 235 -7.26 1.52 13.39
N VAL A 236 -6.38 0.56 13.06
CA VAL A 236 -5.57 -0.20 14.04
C VAL A 236 -4.73 0.72 14.93
N ALA A 237 -4.31 1.88 14.39
CA ALA A 237 -3.62 2.93 15.15
C ALA A 237 -4.46 3.54 16.30
N GLN A 238 -5.78 3.32 16.32
CA GLN A 238 -6.72 3.82 17.33
C GLN A 238 -7.26 2.71 18.24
N GLY A 239 -6.50 1.63 18.44
CA GLY A 239 -6.85 0.57 19.39
C GLY A 239 -7.64 -0.62 18.80
N GLY A 240 -7.77 -0.70 17.48
CA GLY A 240 -8.30 -1.88 16.81
C GLY A 240 -7.40 -3.11 16.98
N ARG A 241 -8.00 -4.31 17.08
CA ARG A 241 -7.25 -5.58 17.18
C ARG A 241 -7.08 -6.21 15.80
N SER A 242 -5.88 -6.70 15.51
CA SER A 242 -5.61 -7.51 14.31
C SER A 242 -5.43 -8.98 14.69
N VAL A 243 -6.14 -9.88 14.00
CA VAL A 243 -6.04 -11.34 14.16
C VAL A 243 -5.83 -12.02 12.82
N ALA A 244 -5.18 -13.18 12.80
CA ALA A 244 -5.11 -13.99 11.59
C ALA A 244 -6.51 -14.31 11.08
N ALA A 245 -6.66 -14.31 9.77
CA ALA A 245 -7.91 -14.63 9.09
C ALA A 245 -7.64 -15.51 7.88
N GLU A 246 -8.57 -16.43 7.62
CA GLU A 246 -8.57 -17.21 6.39
C GLU A 246 -9.20 -16.42 5.25
N VAL A 247 -8.74 -16.71 4.04
CA VAL A 247 -9.26 -16.15 2.79
C VAL A 247 -10.43 -17.00 2.33
N THR A 248 -11.56 -16.37 2.05
CA THR A 248 -12.75 -17.05 1.54
C THR A 248 -12.61 -17.36 0.05
N PRO A 249 -13.37 -18.32 -0.52
CA PRO A 249 -13.36 -18.57 -1.96
C PRO A 249 -13.71 -17.33 -2.80
N ARG A 250 -14.60 -16.47 -2.31
CA ARG A 250 -14.96 -15.20 -2.97
C ARG A 250 -13.78 -14.22 -2.97
N GLU A 251 -13.05 -14.12 -1.86
CA GLU A 251 -11.85 -13.28 -1.78
C GLU A 251 -10.71 -13.83 -2.65
N GLN A 252 -10.57 -15.15 -2.76
CA GLN A 252 -9.62 -15.76 -3.71
C GLN A 252 -9.96 -15.36 -5.14
N ALA A 253 -11.22 -15.56 -5.56
CA ALA A 253 -11.68 -15.17 -6.89
C ALA A 253 -11.54 -13.65 -7.14
N MET A 254 -11.73 -12.82 -6.11
CA MET A 254 -11.50 -11.38 -6.17
C MET A 254 -10.02 -11.06 -6.44
N VAL A 255 -9.08 -11.69 -5.72
CA VAL A 255 -7.65 -11.49 -5.98
C VAL A 255 -7.26 -12.02 -7.35
N ASP A 256 -7.80 -13.16 -7.78
CA ASP A 256 -7.55 -13.72 -9.12
C ASP A 256 -8.01 -12.74 -10.22
N ALA A 257 -9.16 -12.08 -10.03
CA ALA A 257 -9.67 -11.07 -10.96
C ALA A 257 -8.85 -9.77 -10.95
N LEU A 258 -8.34 -9.33 -9.79
CA LEU A 258 -7.52 -8.13 -9.67
C LEU A 258 -6.09 -8.33 -10.19
N THR A 259 -5.55 -9.54 -10.06
CA THR A 259 -4.14 -9.85 -10.30
C THR A 259 -3.63 -9.44 -11.68
N PRO A 260 -4.31 -9.77 -12.81
CA PRO A 260 -3.85 -9.35 -14.13
C PRO A 260 -3.70 -7.83 -14.23
N HIS A 261 -4.69 -7.08 -13.76
CA HIS A 261 -4.65 -5.62 -13.79
C HIS A 261 -3.51 -5.06 -12.94
N LEU A 262 -3.29 -5.61 -11.74
CA LEU A 262 -2.20 -5.17 -10.87
C LEU A 262 -0.82 -5.46 -11.49
N LEU A 263 -0.62 -6.66 -12.04
CA LEU A 263 0.64 -7.05 -12.66
C LEU A 263 0.93 -6.27 -13.96
N ASP A 264 -0.10 -5.96 -14.75
CA ASP A 264 0.01 -5.12 -15.95
C ASP A 264 0.41 -3.68 -15.59
N HIS A 265 -0.02 -3.19 -14.42
CA HIS A 265 0.41 -1.91 -13.86
C HIS A 265 1.73 -2.03 -13.08
N GLY A 266 2.47 -3.13 -13.14
CA GLY A 266 3.75 -3.27 -12.45
C GLY A 266 3.66 -3.32 -10.92
N ILE A 267 2.51 -3.74 -10.38
CA ILE A 267 2.28 -3.88 -8.93
C ILE A 267 2.61 -5.30 -8.48
N CYS A 268 3.77 -5.46 -7.83
CA CYS A 268 4.18 -6.70 -7.19
C CYS A 268 3.59 -6.85 -5.78
N PHE A 269 3.65 -5.81 -4.95
CA PHE A 269 3.15 -5.83 -3.57
C PHE A 269 1.81 -5.10 -3.46
N ALA A 270 0.76 -5.78 -3.05
CA ALA A 270 -0.56 -5.18 -2.85
C ALA A 270 -1.23 -5.64 -1.55
N GLY A 271 -1.92 -4.70 -0.90
CA GLY A 271 -2.79 -4.95 0.24
C GLY A 271 -4.23 -4.77 -0.20
N ILE A 272 -5.01 -5.85 -0.21
CA ILE A 272 -6.41 -5.83 -0.64
C ILE A 272 -7.31 -5.80 0.58
N ASP A 273 -8.16 -4.79 0.67
CA ASP A 273 -9.04 -4.57 1.83
C ASP A 273 -10.45 -4.97 1.48
N THR A 274 -11.05 -5.76 2.35
CA THR A 274 -12.42 -6.21 2.16
C THR A 274 -13.28 -5.95 3.38
N LEU A 275 -14.54 -5.63 3.12
CA LEU A 275 -15.59 -5.45 4.12
C LEU A 275 -16.71 -6.45 3.87
N VAL A 276 -17.56 -6.65 4.87
CA VAL A 276 -18.75 -7.50 4.73
C VAL A 276 -19.90 -6.64 4.22
N ASN A 277 -20.50 -7.06 3.09
CA ASN A 277 -21.67 -6.40 2.52
C ASN A 277 -22.96 -6.77 3.28
N ASP A 278 -24.08 -6.16 2.91
CA ASP A 278 -25.40 -6.39 3.54
C ASP A 278 -25.90 -7.84 3.43
N PHE A 279 -25.29 -8.66 2.57
CA PHE A 279 -25.63 -10.07 2.34
C PHE A 279 -24.66 -11.05 3.03
N GLY A 280 -23.70 -10.53 3.81
CA GLY A 280 -22.72 -11.36 4.53
C GLY A 280 -21.51 -11.78 3.67
N GLU A 281 -21.32 -11.20 2.49
CA GLU A 281 -20.20 -11.52 1.60
C GLU A 281 -19.06 -10.49 1.71
N ARG A 282 -17.82 -10.95 1.54
CA ARG A 282 -16.66 -10.05 1.47
C ARG A 282 -16.59 -9.36 0.10
N VAL A 283 -16.52 -8.03 0.13
CA VAL A 283 -16.43 -7.14 -1.04
C VAL A 283 -15.25 -6.19 -0.90
N LEU A 284 -14.70 -5.77 -2.03
CA LEU A 284 -13.54 -4.89 -2.15
C LEU A 284 -13.86 -3.49 -1.64
N SER A 285 -13.03 -2.98 -0.73
CA SER A 285 -13.14 -1.63 -0.16
C SER A 285 -12.00 -0.71 -0.58
N GLU A 286 -10.78 -1.26 -0.70
CA GLU A 286 -9.56 -0.50 -1.01
C GLU A 286 -8.47 -1.42 -1.58
N ILE A 287 -7.61 -0.86 -2.43
CA ILE A 287 -6.39 -1.50 -2.92
C ILE A 287 -5.22 -0.60 -2.51
N ASN A 288 -4.24 -1.16 -1.81
CA ASN A 288 -3.05 -0.45 -1.33
C ASN A 288 -1.81 -0.95 -2.07
N THR A 289 -1.15 -0.08 -2.82
CA THR A 289 0.00 -0.44 -3.70
C THR A 289 1.32 0.24 -3.34
N LEU A 290 1.35 0.96 -2.21
CA LEU A 290 2.58 1.55 -1.63
C LEU A 290 3.22 0.58 -0.62
N SER A 291 3.85 1.11 0.43
CA SER A 291 4.46 0.32 1.51
C SER A 291 3.40 -0.33 2.41
N ILE A 292 2.90 -1.51 2.01
CA ILE A 292 1.97 -2.31 2.81
C ILE A 292 2.67 -3.01 4.00
N GLY A 293 2.10 -2.94 5.19
CA GLY A 293 2.62 -3.64 6.38
C GLY A 293 1.98 -5.02 6.60
N GLY A 294 2.29 -5.65 7.73
CA GLY A 294 1.60 -6.86 8.21
C GLY A 294 2.34 -8.18 8.03
N PHE A 295 3.47 -8.22 7.31
CA PHE A 295 4.19 -9.47 7.04
C PHE A 295 4.74 -10.18 8.29
N PRO A 296 5.51 -9.53 9.19
CA PRO A 296 6.03 -10.21 10.37
C PRO A 296 4.90 -10.59 11.34
N GLN A 297 3.83 -9.79 11.41
CA GLN A 297 2.66 -10.11 12.22
C GLN A 297 1.94 -11.34 11.66
N ALA A 298 1.75 -11.41 10.35
CA ALA A 298 1.13 -12.56 9.70
C ALA A 298 1.97 -13.84 9.88
N GLU A 299 3.29 -13.76 9.75
CA GLU A 299 4.19 -14.88 10.05
C GLU A 299 4.05 -15.35 11.50
N ALA A 300 4.09 -14.43 12.46
CA ALA A 300 3.95 -14.76 13.87
C ALA A 300 2.57 -15.36 14.22
N GLN A 301 1.49 -14.86 13.61
CA GLN A 301 0.14 -15.32 13.88
C GLN A 301 -0.19 -16.67 13.23
N THR A 302 0.38 -16.95 12.05
CA THR A 302 0.07 -18.16 11.28
C THR A 302 1.10 -19.28 11.48
N GLY A 303 2.31 -18.96 11.96
CA GLY A 303 3.45 -19.87 12.00
C GLY A 303 4.00 -20.28 10.62
N ARG A 304 3.48 -19.68 9.53
CA ARG A 304 3.92 -19.92 8.16
C ARG A 304 5.06 -18.97 7.79
N PRO A 305 5.97 -19.37 6.89
CA PRO A 305 7.13 -18.54 6.51
C PRO A 305 6.74 -17.41 5.52
N ILE A 306 5.85 -16.50 5.95
CA ILE A 306 5.28 -15.42 5.14
C ILE A 306 6.37 -14.47 4.62
N LEU A 307 7.37 -14.13 5.43
CA LEU A 307 8.46 -13.25 4.99
C LEU A 307 9.28 -13.91 3.87
N ARG A 308 9.59 -15.20 4.03
CA ARG A 308 10.32 -15.96 3.00
C ARG A 308 9.50 -16.07 1.73
N GLN A 309 8.20 -16.37 1.83
CA GLN A 309 7.30 -16.43 0.68
C GLN A 309 7.23 -15.08 -0.05
N ALA A 310 7.16 -13.96 0.67
CA ALA A 310 7.17 -12.63 0.07
C ALA A 310 8.45 -12.35 -0.71
N ILE A 311 9.61 -12.75 -0.19
CA ILE A 311 10.90 -12.60 -0.88
C ILE A 311 11.00 -13.56 -2.07
N ASP A 312 10.51 -14.80 -1.96
CA ASP A 312 10.47 -15.75 -3.08
C ASP A 312 9.63 -15.22 -4.25
N GLU A 313 8.47 -14.60 -3.96
CA GLU A 313 7.61 -13.98 -4.96
C GLU A 313 8.20 -12.68 -5.52
N LEU A 314 8.87 -11.86 -4.71
CA LEU A 314 9.62 -10.70 -5.21
C LEU A 314 10.69 -11.12 -6.22
N PHE A 315 11.47 -12.16 -5.91
CA PHE A 315 12.48 -12.67 -6.84
C PHE A 315 11.85 -13.24 -8.12
N SER A 316 10.74 -13.98 -8.02
CA SER A 316 10.02 -14.50 -9.19
C SER A 316 9.56 -13.35 -10.09
N TYR A 317 8.93 -12.33 -9.49
CA TYR A 317 8.52 -11.11 -10.20
C TYR A 317 9.67 -10.41 -10.91
N CYS A 318 10.84 -10.31 -10.25
CA CYS A 318 12.02 -9.67 -10.83
C CYS A 318 12.61 -10.50 -11.97
N TYR A 319 12.78 -11.82 -11.80
CA TYR A 319 13.39 -12.67 -12.83
C TYR A 319 12.53 -12.82 -14.09
N ASP A 320 11.21 -12.66 -13.96
CA ASP A 320 10.31 -12.66 -15.12
C ASP A 320 10.38 -11.34 -15.92
N ARG A 321 11.02 -10.30 -15.37
CA ARG A 321 11.07 -8.93 -15.93
C ARG A 321 12.47 -8.38 -16.18
N CYS A 322 13.52 -9.06 -15.69
CA CYS A 322 14.93 -8.68 -15.83
C CYS A 322 15.69 -9.53 -16.85
#